data_AF-N8QE32-F1
#
_entry.id   AF-N8QE32-F1
#
_cell.length_a   1.000
_cell.length_b   1.000
_cell.length_c   1.000
_cell.angle_alpha   90.00
_cell.angle_beta   90.00
_cell.angle_gamma   90.00
#
_symmetry.space_group_name_H-M   'P 1'
#
loop_
_entity.id
_entity.type
_entity.pdbx_description
1 polymer ?
#
loop_
_entity_poly.entity_id
_entity_poly.type
_entity_poly.pdbx_seq_one_letter_code
_entity_poly.pdbx_strand_id
1 'polypeptide(L)' 'MTKPKYTPEIRDRAVQLLIESEKDYPSTWAAITAIAPKIGCTPETLRSWHQKYLDQQNPV' A
#
# COMPACT_ATOMS: atom_id res chain seq x y z
N MET A 1 -4.85 17.37 19.47
CA MET A 1 -5.11 16.87 18.09
C MET A 1 -3.92 16.05 17.63
N THR A 2 -4.01 14.73 17.74
CA THR A 2 -2.94 13.81 17.32
C THR A 2 -2.92 13.74 15.79
N LYS A 3 -1.86 14.26 15.16
CA LYS A 3 -1.66 14.11 13.72
C LYS A 3 -1.70 12.60 13.39
N PRO A 4 -2.56 12.14 12.47
CA PRO A 4 -2.50 10.74 12.05
C PRO A 4 -1.11 10.48 11.51
N LYS A 5 -0.44 9.45 12.05
CA LYS A 5 0.94 9.07 11.75
C LYS A 5 1.18 8.80 10.26
N TYR A 6 0.10 8.58 9.50
CA TYR A 6 0.06 8.40 8.06
C TYR A 6 -1.11 9.18 7.47
N THR A 7 -0.81 10.14 6.60
CA THR A 7 -1.82 10.89 5.83
C THR A 7 -2.41 10.01 4.72
N PRO A 8 -3.64 10.30 4.24
CA PRO A 8 -4.23 9.58 3.12
C PRO A 8 -3.34 9.61 1.87
N GLU A 9 -2.63 10.72 1.61
CA GLU A 9 -1.67 10.83 0.50
C GLU A 9 -0.54 9.79 0.59
N ILE A 10 -0.03 9.49 1.79
CA ILE A 10 1.02 8.47 1.96
C ILE A 10 0.46 7.09 1.67
N ARG A 11 -0.79 6.81 2.06
CA ARG A 11 -1.42 5.52 1.81
C ARG A 11 -1.64 5.31 0.32
N ASP A 12 -2.20 6.32 -0.36
CA ASP A 12 -2.49 6.25 -1.78
C ASP A 12 -1.20 6.09 -2.60
N ARG A 13 -0.18 6.90 -2.29
CA ARG A 13 1.15 6.79 -2.92
C ARG A 13 1.78 5.40 -2.72
N ALA A 14 1.66 4.84 -1.51
CA ALA A 14 2.21 3.51 -1.21
C ALA A 14 1.48 2.41 -1.99
N VAL A 15 0.16 2.52 -2.14
CA VAL A 15 -0.64 1.57 -2.91
C VAL A 15 -0.41 1.72 -4.42
N GLN A 16 -0.31 2.95 -4.95
CA GLN A 16 0.06 3.16 -6.35
C GLN A 16 1.43 2.58 -6.67
N LEU A 17 2.43 2.83 -5.82
CA LEU A 17 3.77 2.26 -5.99
C LEU A 17 3.74 0.72 -5.94
N LEU A 18 2.86 0.14 -5.11
CA LEU A 18 2.65 -1.30 -5.04
C LEU A 18 2.08 -1.87 -6.34
N ILE A 19 1.05 -1.24 -6.90
CA ILE A 19 0.42 -1.68 -8.15
C ILE A 19 1.39 -1.56 -9.33
N GLU A 20 2.19 -0.49 -9.37
CA GLU A 20 3.21 -0.31 -10.41
C GLU A 20 4.31 -1.38 -10.30
N SER A 21 4.78 -1.64 -9.08
CA SER A 21 5.84 -2.62 -8.85
C SER A 21 5.34 -4.06 -8.93
N GLU A 22 4.07 -4.34 -8.64
CA GLU A 22 3.48 -5.69 -8.68
C GLU A 22 3.78 -6.42 -9.99
N LYS A 23 3.89 -5.70 -11.12
CA LYS A 23 4.20 -6.25 -12.44
C LYS A 23 5.64 -6.78 -12.56
N ASP A 24 6.55 -6.26 -11.74
CA ASP A 24 7.98 -6.59 -11.73
C ASP A 24 8.31 -7.73 -10.75
N TYR A 25 7.38 -8.04 -9.82
CA TYR A 25 7.56 -9.08 -8.82
C TYR A 25 6.69 -10.32 -9.13
N PRO A 26 7.13 -11.52 -8.72
CA PRO A 26 6.38 -12.76 -8.95
C PRO A 26 5.08 -12.85 -8.12
N SER A 27 4.86 -11.94 -7.18
CA SER A 27 3.68 -11.93 -6.30
C SER A 27 3.49 -10.56 -5.65
N THR A 28 2.24 -10.17 -5.41
CA THR A 28 1.90 -8.94 -4.67
C THR A 28 2.56 -8.90 -3.30
N TRP A 29 2.71 -10.05 -2.60
CA TRP A 29 3.41 -10.12 -1.32
C TRP A 29 4.90 -9.74 -1.43
N ALA A 30 5.58 -10.18 -2.50
CA ALA A 30 6.98 -9.81 -2.73
C ALA A 30 7.13 -8.30 -2.99
N ALA A 31 6.21 -7.72 -3.77
CA ALA A 31 6.17 -6.27 -3.98
C ALA A 31 5.87 -5.51 -2.68
N ILE A 32 4.94 -6.00 -1.84
CA ILE A 32 4.61 -5.42 -0.53
C ILE A 32 5.85 -5.39 0.37
N THR A 33 6.56 -6.52 0.51
CA THR A 33 7.77 -6.59 1.34
C THR A 33 8.88 -5.67 0.82
N ALA A 34 9.00 -5.50 -0.49
CA ALA A 34 9.98 -4.59 -1.09
C ALA A 34 9.63 -3.10 -0.92
N ILE A 35 8.35 -2.74 -0.84
CA ILE A 35 7.88 -1.34 -0.79
C ILE A 35 7.65 -0.85 0.64
N ALA A 36 7.18 -1.69 1.53
CA ALA A 36 6.95 -1.35 2.93
C ALA A 36 8.13 -0.58 3.58
N PRO A 37 9.40 -1.04 3.48
CA PRO A 37 10.54 -0.29 4.03
C PRO A 37 10.80 1.04 3.32
N LYS A 38 10.43 1.21 2.03
CA LYS A 38 10.59 2.48 1.29
C LYS A 38 9.68 3.59 1.82
N ILE A 39 8.51 3.20 2.33
CA ILE A 39 7.51 4.12 2.92
C ILE A 39 7.74 4.30 4.42
N GLY A 40 8.49 3.38 5.06
CA GLY A 40 8.67 3.34 6.50
C GLY A 40 7.46 2.74 7.24
N CYS A 41 6.70 1.86 6.57
CA CYS A 41 5.58 1.12 7.16
C CYS A 41 5.88 -0.37 7.19
N THR A 42 5.09 -1.14 7.95
CA THR A 42 5.20 -2.60 7.94
C THR A 42 4.48 -3.18 6.72
N PRO A 43 4.93 -4.34 6.20
CA PRO A 43 4.27 -5.00 5.07
C PRO A 43 2.79 -5.32 5.36
N GLU A 44 2.45 -5.62 6.61
CA GLU A 44 1.06 -5.80 7.05
C GLU A 44 0.22 -4.53 6.91
N THR A 45 0.81 -3.36 7.24
CA THR A 45 0.15 -2.06 7.08
C THR A 45 -0.14 -1.79 5.61
N LEU A 46 0.86 -2.02 4.73
CA LEU A 46 0.72 -1.81 3.30
C LEU A 46 -0.32 -2.76 2.68
N ARG A 47 -0.36 -4.02 3.13
CA ARG A 47 -1.40 -4.98 2.74
C ARG A 47 -2.80 -4.51 3.11
N SER A 48 -2.98 -4.00 4.33
CA SER A 48 -4.26 -3.47 4.80
C SER A 48 -4.72 -2.28 3.94
N TRP A 49 -3.80 -1.39 3.55
CA TRP A 49 -4.10 -0.28 2.64
C TRP A 49 -4.47 -0.75 1.24
N HIS A 50 -3.74 -1.73 0.69
CA HIS A 50 -4.06 -2.32 -0.60
C HIS A 50 -5.46 -2.95 -0.61
N GLN A 51 -5.81 -3.69 0.44
CA GLN A 51 -7.15 -4.28 0.55
C GLN A 51 -8.25 -3.23 0.64
N LYS A 52 -8.03 -2.15 1.41
CA LYS A 52 -8.97 -1.02 1.48
C LYS A 52 -9.10 -0.29 0.15
N TYR A 53 -8.01 -0.15 -0.60
CA TYR A 53 -8.03 0.45 -1.93
C TYR A 53 -8.84 -0.38 -2.92
N LEU A 54 -8.67 -1.71 -2.92
CA LEU A 54 -9.45 -2.63 -3.77
C LEU A 54 -10.95 -2.58 -3.44
N ASP A 55 -11.29 -2.53 -2.14
CA ASP A 55 -12.66 -2.35 -1.65
C ASP A 55 -13.27 -1.02 -2.12
N GLN A 56 -12.49 0.08 -2.11
CA GLN A 56 -12.93 1.38 -2.61
C GLN A 56 -13.02 1.48 -4.14
N GLN A 57 -12.25 0.67 -4.87
CA GLN A 57 -12.21 0.67 -6.35
C GLN A 57 -13.31 -0.17 -7.00
N ASN A 58 -14.05 -0.98 -6.24
CA ASN A 58 -15.15 -1.78 -6.78
C ASN A 58 -16.50 -1.22 -6.30
N PRO A 59 -17.01 -0.14 -6.91
CA PRO A 59 -18.41 0.23 -6.70
C PRO A 59 -19.29 -0.84 -7.36
N VAL A 60 -20.14 -1.48 -6.55
CA VAL A 60 -21.26 -2.30 -7.02
C VAL A 60 -22.16 -1.53 -7.98
#